data_AF-A0A2V4CP30-F1
#
_entry.id   AF-A0A2V4CP30-F1
#
_cell.length_a   1.000
_cell.length_b   1.000
_cell.length_c   1.000
_cell.angle_alpha   90.00
_cell.angle_beta   90.00
_cell.angle_gamma   90.00
#
_symmetry.space_group_name_H-M   'P 1'
#
loop_
_entity.id
_entity.type
_entity.pdbx_description
1 polymer ?
#
loop_
_entity_poly.entity_id
_entity_poly.type
_entity_poly.pdbx_seq_one_letter_code
_entity_poly.pdbx_strand_id
1 'polypeptide(L)'
;MESNIKSPGVYINELNAFPNSVVPVATAVPAFIGYTPTASYEGKSYTNVAQKITSFAEFQAIYCFPDPAPPASPAKQYTPEYYMVKQKSQPTKGDYMLIDNAYYSIVPDPNTIYYLYNSIKLFYENGGGDAYIVSVGSYGAPSKNPMTPGDQIVNPNVQLADLQNGLSLLLNEQEPTMYICPEATLLSIDNNGTLMQQMLLQCTQMQTAVAIFDIIGGRNPDPIMYPNDIETFRNNTGSQGLNFGTAYYPFIGTTIMQNQDIDYTNLFGGDTKQLEALLNPADNPNPSVASIMTNINNPSSGLSVTQNNNALINASKTYSLMIKHILFDANILPPSGGMAGVIATTDNQEGVWQAPANTSIVGVSSLPIRLSETQQGSLNVDAVSGKSINAIRFFNGLGILIWGARTLDGNSQDWRYLPVRRTMTFLEQSCKLAANAYVFEPNDKNTWEAVKAMIGSFLTTIWKEGGLQGASASDAFSVACGLGTTMTSEDILNGFMKVTIKVAIVRPAEFIVLTFQQQMATSS
;
A
#
# COMPACT_ATOMS: atom_id res chain seq x y z
N MET A 1 -45.99 -14.11 13.46
CA MET A 1 -47.36 -14.62 13.17
C MET A 1 -47.98 -15.46 14.31
N GLU A 2 -48.15 -14.92 15.53
CA GLU A 2 -48.96 -15.58 16.59
C GLU A 2 -50.21 -14.76 16.99
N SER A 3 -50.31 -13.50 16.56
CA SER A 3 -51.32 -12.55 17.03
C SER A 3 -52.71 -12.67 16.39
N ASN A 4 -52.95 -13.68 15.54
CA ASN A 4 -54.22 -13.83 14.79
C ASN A 4 -54.93 -15.18 14.98
N ILE A 5 -54.64 -15.91 16.05
CA ILE A 5 -55.34 -17.17 16.34
C ILE A 5 -56.67 -16.86 17.05
N LYS A 6 -57.80 -17.10 16.37
CA LYS A 6 -59.16 -16.79 16.86
C LYS A 6 -60.02 -18.02 17.17
N SER A 7 -59.49 -19.23 17.01
CA SER A 7 -60.21 -20.47 17.29
C SER A 7 -59.32 -21.52 17.97
N PRO A 8 -59.88 -22.41 18.81
CA PRO A 8 -59.14 -23.54 19.37
C PRO A 8 -58.81 -24.56 18.26
N GLY A 9 -57.54 -24.95 18.14
CA GLY A 9 -57.06 -25.93 17.14
C GLY A 9 -55.56 -26.21 17.25
N VAL A 10 -55.07 -27.17 16.46
CA VAL A 10 -53.64 -27.45 16.28
C VAL A 10 -53.17 -26.77 15.00
N TYR A 11 -52.13 -25.95 15.10
CA TYR A 11 -51.55 -25.22 13.97
C TYR A 11 -50.12 -25.70 13.73
N ILE A 12 -49.77 -25.92 12.47
CA ILE A 12 -48.39 -26.24 12.06
C ILE A 12 -47.77 -24.92 11.57
N ASN A 13 -46.69 -24.51 12.23
CA ASN A 13 -45.86 -23.39 11.81
C ASN A 13 -44.53 -23.97 11.33
N GLU A 14 -44.31 -23.97 10.01
CA GLU A 14 -43.03 -24.37 9.44
C GLU A 14 -42.03 -23.24 9.62
N LEU A 15 -41.19 -23.36 10.64
CA LEU A 15 -40.02 -22.51 10.82
C LEU A 15 -38.87 -23.13 10.01
N ASN A 16 -38.19 -22.33 9.20
CA ASN A 16 -36.94 -22.76 8.59
C ASN A 16 -35.98 -23.26 9.68
N ALA A 17 -35.45 -24.47 9.50
CA ALA A 17 -34.62 -25.14 10.51
C ALA A 17 -33.29 -24.41 10.78
N PHE A 18 -32.86 -23.54 9.86
CA PHE A 18 -31.63 -22.76 9.98
C PHE A 18 -31.93 -21.29 9.65
N PRO A 19 -31.63 -20.34 10.55
CA PRO A 19 -31.67 -18.92 10.21
C PRO A 19 -30.56 -18.59 9.19
N ASN A 20 -30.77 -17.54 8.40
CA ASN A 20 -29.71 -16.95 7.58
C ASN A 20 -28.51 -16.61 8.49
N SER A 21 -27.29 -16.89 8.03
CA SER A 21 -26.05 -16.58 8.74
C SER A 21 -25.33 -15.40 8.10
N VAL A 22 -24.62 -14.60 8.90
CA VAL A 22 -23.69 -13.61 8.34
C VAL A 22 -22.48 -14.34 7.77
N VAL A 23 -22.25 -14.17 6.47
CA VAL A 23 -20.98 -14.56 5.84
C VAL A 23 -20.02 -13.37 5.96
N PRO A 24 -18.85 -13.52 6.59
CA PRO A 24 -17.85 -12.47 6.67
C PRO A 24 -17.43 -11.99 5.28
N VAL A 25 -17.35 -10.68 5.07
CA VAL A 25 -16.72 -10.12 3.86
C VAL A 25 -15.20 -10.24 3.93
N ALA A 26 -14.52 -10.15 2.79
CA ALA A 26 -13.06 -10.12 2.78
C ALA A 26 -12.52 -8.89 3.53
N THR A 27 -11.36 -9.01 4.18
CA THR A 27 -10.78 -7.94 5.02
C THR A 27 -9.55 -7.29 4.40
N ALA A 28 -8.83 -8.00 3.52
CA ALA A 28 -7.57 -7.55 2.95
C ALA A 28 -7.48 -7.82 1.43
N VAL A 29 -8.30 -7.11 0.65
CA VAL A 29 -8.26 -7.13 -0.81
C VAL A 29 -7.87 -5.73 -1.31
N PRO A 30 -6.58 -5.45 -1.57
CA PRO A 30 -6.17 -4.15 -2.07
C PRO A 30 -6.56 -3.95 -3.54
N ALA A 31 -6.91 -2.72 -3.89
CA ALA A 31 -6.94 -2.24 -5.26
C ALA A 31 -5.73 -1.35 -5.53
N PHE A 32 -4.87 -1.80 -6.44
CA PHE A 32 -3.70 -1.11 -6.93
C PHE A 32 -4.04 -0.33 -8.20
N ILE A 33 -3.85 0.99 -8.18
CA ILE A 33 -4.11 1.88 -9.31
C ILE A 33 -2.77 2.46 -9.78
N GLY A 34 -2.48 2.30 -11.08
CA GLY A 34 -1.22 2.80 -11.63
C GLY A 34 -0.90 2.33 -13.04
N TYR A 35 0.35 2.51 -13.44
CA TYR A 35 0.85 2.19 -14.78
C TYR A 35 1.56 0.83 -14.78
N THR A 36 1.28 0.02 -15.78
CA THR A 36 1.87 -1.33 -15.93
C THR A 36 2.74 -1.41 -17.18
N PRO A 37 3.62 -2.44 -17.31
CA PRO A 37 4.37 -2.65 -18.54
C PRO A 37 3.45 -2.78 -19.78
N THR A 38 2.42 -3.61 -19.63
CA THR A 38 1.32 -3.77 -20.60
C THR A 38 0.02 -4.07 -19.85
N ALA A 39 -1.09 -4.19 -20.55
CA ALA A 39 -2.36 -4.63 -19.98
C ALA A 39 -3.18 -5.36 -21.04
N SER A 40 -2.73 -6.54 -21.44
CA SER A 40 -3.41 -7.35 -22.44
C SER A 40 -3.23 -8.84 -22.17
N TYR A 41 -4.33 -9.57 -22.29
CA TYR A 41 -4.35 -11.02 -22.12
C TYR A 41 -5.35 -11.64 -23.10
N GLU A 42 -4.95 -12.72 -23.77
CA GLU A 42 -5.77 -13.46 -24.75
C GLU A 42 -6.46 -12.56 -25.80
N GLY A 43 -5.75 -11.53 -26.28
CA GLY A 43 -6.26 -10.60 -27.31
C GLY A 43 -7.26 -9.55 -26.79
N LYS A 44 -7.50 -9.49 -25.48
CA LYS A 44 -8.30 -8.43 -24.83
C LYS A 44 -7.39 -7.42 -24.16
N SER A 45 -7.82 -6.16 -24.13
CA SER A 45 -7.18 -5.12 -23.33
C SER A 45 -7.76 -5.11 -21.93
N TYR A 46 -6.89 -4.92 -20.95
CA TYR A 46 -7.20 -4.73 -19.53
C TYR A 46 -6.78 -3.34 -19.03
N THR A 47 -6.44 -2.42 -19.94
CA THR A 47 -6.25 -1.00 -19.61
C THR A 47 -7.59 -0.38 -19.23
N ASN A 48 -7.62 0.38 -18.14
CA ASN A 48 -8.83 0.97 -17.56
C ASN A 48 -9.93 -0.06 -17.28
N VAL A 49 -9.52 -1.25 -16.83
CA VAL A 49 -10.40 -2.30 -16.31
C VAL A 49 -9.95 -2.62 -14.89
N ALA A 50 -10.88 -2.58 -13.93
CA ALA A 50 -10.63 -3.08 -12.58
C ALA A 50 -10.68 -4.62 -12.62
N GLN A 51 -9.52 -5.26 -12.60
CA GLN A 51 -9.42 -6.71 -12.72
C GLN A 51 -8.96 -7.32 -11.40
N LYS A 52 -9.77 -8.25 -10.87
CA LYS A 52 -9.35 -9.10 -9.76
C LYS A 52 -8.30 -10.10 -10.25
N ILE A 53 -7.22 -10.22 -9.49
CA ILE A 53 -6.19 -11.25 -9.63
C ILE A 53 -6.06 -12.01 -8.31
N THR A 54 -5.62 -13.26 -8.40
CA THR A 54 -5.46 -14.16 -7.25
C THR A 54 -4.00 -14.52 -6.98
N SER A 55 -3.09 -14.15 -7.87
CA SER A 55 -1.66 -14.47 -7.74
C SER A 55 -0.77 -13.52 -8.55
N PHE A 56 0.51 -13.49 -8.20
CA PHE A 56 1.52 -12.78 -8.99
C PHE A 56 1.68 -13.36 -10.40
N ALA A 57 1.48 -14.67 -10.59
CA ALA A 57 1.55 -15.28 -11.92
C ALA A 57 0.43 -14.76 -12.84
N GLU A 58 -0.77 -14.56 -12.30
CA GLU A 58 -1.90 -13.96 -13.02
C GLU A 58 -1.62 -12.49 -13.35
N PHE A 59 -1.04 -11.74 -12.40
CA PHE A 59 -0.55 -10.38 -12.68
C PHE A 59 0.45 -10.36 -13.83
N GLN A 60 1.43 -11.27 -13.83
CA GLN A 60 2.42 -11.37 -14.91
C GLN A 60 1.76 -11.71 -16.25
N ALA A 61 0.79 -12.63 -16.27
CA ALA A 61 0.11 -13.01 -17.49
C ALA A 61 -0.64 -11.84 -18.14
N ILE A 62 -1.26 -10.97 -17.34
CA ILE A 62 -2.14 -9.88 -17.83
C ILE A 62 -1.37 -8.58 -18.06
N TYR A 63 -0.40 -8.26 -17.18
CA TYR A 63 0.17 -6.92 -17.08
C TYR A 63 1.67 -6.84 -17.40
N CYS A 64 2.34 -7.97 -17.63
CA CYS A 64 3.76 -8.00 -17.98
C CYS A 64 3.96 -8.38 -19.45
N PHE A 65 5.10 -7.96 -20.03
CA PHE A 65 5.52 -8.41 -21.34
C PHE A 65 5.79 -9.92 -21.32
N PRO A 66 5.36 -10.67 -22.34
CA PRO A 66 5.69 -12.09 -22.44
C PRO A 66 7.19 -12.28 -22.64
N ASP A 67 7.74 -13.30 -21.99
CA ASP A 67 9.14 -13.66 -22.20
C ASP A 67 9.37 -14.16 -23.64
N PRO A 68 10.46 -13.75 -24.29
CA PRO A 68 10.82 -14.28 -25.59
C PRO A 68 11.23 -15.76 -25.50
N ALA A 69 11.17 -16.47 -26.62
CA ALA A 69 11.61 -17.87 -26.67
C ALA A 69 13.10 -18.01 -26.30
N PRO A 70 13.49 -19.02 -25.50
CA PRO A 70 14.90 -19.32 -25.25
C PRO A 70 15.69 -19.48 -26.57
N PRO A 71 16.94 -19.01 -26.64
CA PRO A 71 17.82 -18.60 -25.53
C PRO A 71 17.80 -17.09 -25.22
N ALA A 72 16.80 -16.33 -25.67
CA ALA A 72 16.71 -14.90 -25.38
C ALA A 72 16.54 -14.65 -23.86
N SER A 73 17.11 -13.53 -23.37
CA SER A 73 16.91 -13.11 -21.98
C SER A 73 15.44 -12.79 -21.72
N PRO A 74 14.93 -13.00 -20.47
CA PRO A 74 13.58 -12.60 -20.08
C PRO A 74 13.27 -11.15 -20.44
N ALA A 75 12.01 -10.87 -20.72
CA ALA A 75 11.56 -9.52 -21.04
C ALA A 75 11.75 -8.62 -19.82
N LYS A 76 12.37 -7.46 -20.02
CA LYS A 76 12.51 -6.46 -18.96
C LYS A 76 11.15 -5.82 -18.71
N GLN A 77 10.57 -6.11 -17.56
CA GLN A 77 9.26 -5.58 -17.18
C GLN A 77 9.34 -4.12 -16.75
N TYR A 78 10.43 -3.72 -16.10
CA TYR A 78 10.64 -2.35 -15.65
C TYR A 78 12.10 -1.95 -15.95
N THR A 79 12.28 -0.83 -16.65
CA THR A 79 13.58 -0.36 -17.15
C THR A 79 13.81 1.12 -16.85
N PRO A 80 14.12 1.47 -15.59
CA PRO A 80 14.45 2.85 -15.28
C PRO A 80 15.78 3.23 -15.96
N GLU A 81 15.85 4.44 -16.49
CA GLU A 81 17.04 4.99 -17.12
C GLU A 81 17.75 5.95 -16.17
N TYR A 82 19.07 5.87 -16.09
CA TYR A 82 19.91 6.61 -15.15
C TYR A 82 21.09 7.29 -15.84
N TYR A 83 21.51 8.40 -15.25
CA TYR A 83 22.54 9.28 -15.78
C TYR A 83 23.54 9.65 -14.68
N MET A 84 24.79 9.84 -15.09
CA MET A 84 25.86 10.35 -14.24
C MET A 84 26.05 11.85 -14.52
N VAL A 85 25.53 12.71 -13.65
CA VAL A 85 25.58 14.16 -13.84
C VAL A 85 26.77 14.73 -13.07
N LYS A 86 27.77 15.23 -13.80
CA LYS A 86 28.98 15.83 -13.21
C LYS A 86 28.64 17.05 -12.36
N GLN A 87 29.22 17.12 -11.16
CA GLN A 87 28.98 18.14 -10.16
C GLN A 87 30.21 19.05 -9.97
N LYS A 88 29.97 20.32 -9.63
CA LYS A 88 31.03 21.30 -9.38
C LYS A 88 31.76 21.08 -8.05
N SER A 89 31.09 20.46 -7.09
CA SER A 89 31.58 20.12 -5.75
C SER A 89 30.90 18.84 -5.28
N GLN A 90 31.34 18.32 -4.12
CA GLN A 90 30.67 17.18 -3.48
C GLN A 90 29.18 17.49 -3.24
N PRO A 91 28.25 16.65 -3.71
CA PRO A 91 26.82 16.83 -3.46
C PRO A 91 26.49 16.79 -1.98
N THR A 92 25.58 17.67 -1.57
CA THR A 92 25.03 17.71 -0.21
C THR A 92 23.70 16.95 -0.08
N LYS A 93 23.11 16.55 -1.21
CA LYS A 93 21.85 15.80 -1.30
C LYS A 93 21.99 14.66 -2.30
N GLY A 94 21.30 13.56 -1.99
CA GLY A 94 21.29 12.37 -2.83
C GLY A 94 22.62 11.61 -2.85
N ASP A 95 22.63 10.53 -3.60
CA ASP A 95 23.80 9.67 -3.78
C ASP A 95 24.76 10.24 -4.82
N TYR A 96 26.05 9.93 -4.68
CA TYR A 96 27.09 10.39 -5.60
C TYR A 96 28.26 9.41 -5.70
N MET A 97 28.96 9.49 -6.83
CA MET A 97 30.18 8.74 -7.10
C MET A 97 31.35 9.68 -7.38
N LEU A 98 32.56 9.22 -7.04
CA LEU A 98 33.82 9.83 -7.47
C LEU A 98 34.37 9.03 -8.67
N ILE A 99 34.49 9.69 -9.82
CA ILE A 99 35.06 9.12 -11.05
C ILE A 99 36.16 10.08 -11.51
N ASP A 100 37.41 9.60 -11.56
CA ASP A 100 38.59 10.38 -11.93
C ASP A 100 38.67 11.77 -11.27
N ASN A 101 38.52 11.79 -9.94
CA ASN A 101 38.52 13.00 -9.09
C ASN A 101 37.39 14.01 -9.37
N ALA A 102 36.36 13.64 -10.14
CA ALA A 102 35.15 14.42 -10.31
C ALA A 102 33.95 13.75 -9.62
N TYR A 103 33.11 14.57 -9.00
CA TYR A 103 31.87 14.11 -8.37
C TYR A 103 30.77 13.98 -9.43
N TYR A 104 30.01 12.89 -9.38
CA TYR A 104 28.87 12.62 -10.23
C TYR A 104 27.66 12.26 -9.37
N SER A 105 26.56 12.96 -9.55
CA SER A 105 25.26 12.53 -9.00
C SER A 105 24.67 11.46 -9.89
N ILE A 106 24.09 10.43 -9.28
CA ILE A 106 23.35 9.38 -9.98
C ILE A 106 21.87 9.74 -9.91
N VAL A 107 21.27 10.02 -11.05
CA VAL A 107 19.87 10.46 -11.10
C VAL A 107 19.13 9.80 -12.25
N PRO A 108 17.83 9.50 -12.09
CA PRO A 108 17.05 8.90 -13.15
C PRO A 108 16.62 9.91 -14.22
N ASP A 109 16.21 9.39 -15.38
CA ASP A 109 15.21 10.06 -16.22
C ASP A 109 13.85 9.91 -15.53
N PRO A 110 13.24 11.02 -15.07
CA PRO A 110 12.00 10.96 -14.31
C PRO A 110 10.84 10.34 -15.12
N ASN A 111 10.88 10.39 -16.46
CA ASN A 111 9.88 9.79 -17.33
C ASN A 111 9.82 8.25 -17.25
N THR A 112 10.90 7.63 -16.76
CA THR A 112 11.07 6.17 -16.70
C THR A 112 10.80 5.58 -15.32
N ILE A 113 10.49 6.42 -14.32
CA ILE A 113 10.23 5.97 -12.96
C ILE A 113 8.76 5.63 -12.78
N TYR A 114 8.50 4.39 -12.35
CA TYR A 114 7.18 3.84 -12.06
C TYR A 114 7.31 2.90 -10.86
N TYR A 115 6.25 2.76 -10.06
CA TYR A 115 6.33 2.00 -8.81
C TYR A 115 5.41 0.78 -8.80
N LEU A 116 4.31 0.77 -9.57
CA LEU A 116 3.25 -0.22 -9.44
C LEU A 116 3.76 -1.67 -9.57
N TYR A 117 4.57 -1.97 -10.58
CA TYR A 117 5.12 -3.32 -10.81
C TYR A 117 5.88 -3.85 -9.58
N ASN A 118 6.82 -3.06 -9.06
CA ASN A 118 7.62 -3.44 -7.90
C ASN A 118 6.79 -3.42 -6.60
N SER A 119 5.80 -2.53 -6.47
CA SER A 119 4.87 -2.50 -5.33
C SER A 119 3.99 -3.76 -5.27
N ILE A 120 3.53 -4.28 -6.42
CA ILE A 120 2.76 -5.53 -6.50
C ILE A 120 3.65 -6.74 -6.19
N LYS A 121 4.89 -6.75 -6.69
CA LYS A 121 5.86 -7.80 -6.32
C LYS A 121 6.10 -7.79 -4.80
N LEU A 122 6.32 -6.61 -4.22
CA LEU A 122 6.49 -6.45 -2.77
C LEU A 122 5.25 -6.88 -1.97
N PHE A 123 4.04 -6.62 -2.46
CA PHE A 123 2.78 -7.10 -1.89
C PHE A 123 2.75 -8.63 -1.78
N TYR A 124 3.03 -9.33 -2.88
CA TYR A 124 3.03 -10.80 -2.90
C TYR A 124 4.18 -11.42 -2.09
N GLU A 125 5.36 -10.80 -2.06
CA GLU A 125 6.47 -11.22 -1.19
C GLU A 125 6.14 -11.07 0.32
N ASN A 126 5.16 -10.24 0.65
CA ASN A 126 4.68 -10.00 2.01
C ASN A 126 3.37 -10.75 2.34
N GLY A 127 3.04 -11.81 1.59
CA GLY A 127 1.87 -12.66 1.86
C GLY A 127 0.56 -12.13 1.28
N GLY A 128 0.63 -11.28 0.25
CA GLY A 128 -0.52 -10.82 -0.51
C GLY A 128 -1.33 -11.96 -1.15
N GLY A 129 -2.66 -11.84 -1.11
CA GLY A 129 -3.60 -12.77 -1.74
C GLY A 129 -4.33 -12.11 -2.93
N ASP A 130 -5.65 -12.14 -2.88
CA ASP A 130 -6.51 -11.48 -3.86
C ASP A 130 -6.24 -9.97 -3.92
N ALA A 131 -6.16 -9.41 -5.12
CA ALA A 131 -6.01 -7.98 -5.34
C ALA A 131 -6.78 -7.53 -6.59
N TYR A 132 -7.20 -6.28 -6.64
CA TYR A 132 -7.66 -5.63 -7.86
C TYR A 132 -6.52 -4.83 -8.47
N ILE A 133 -6.31 -4.96 -9.77
CA ILE A 133 -5.37 -4.15 -10.54
C ILE A 133 -6.16 -3.26 -11.47
N VAL A 134 -5.89 -1.96 -11.39
CA VAL A 134 -6.41 -0.96 -12.33
C VAL A 134 -5.22 -0.35 -13.06
N SER A 135 -4.86 -0.96 -14.20
CA SER A 135 -3.85 -0.40 -15.10
C SER A 135 -4.44 0.80 -15.82
N VAL A 136 -3.94 2.01 -15.55
CA VAL A 136 -4.44 3.24 -16.17
C VAL A 136 -3.71 3.60 -17.47
N GLY A 137 -2.67 2.84 -17.81
CA GLY A 137 -1.85 3.03 -19.01
C GLY A 137 -0.56 2.21 -18.96
N SER A 138 0.12 2.14 -20.11
CA SER A 138 1.48 1.61 -20.18
C SER A 138 2.52 2.67 -19.82
N TYR A 139 3.77 2.27 -19.60
CA TYR A 139 4.87 3.23 -19.43
C TYR A 139 5.00 4.16 -20.65
N GLY A 140 5.17 5.45 -20.37
CA GLY A 140 5.36 6.48 -21.39
C GLY A 140 6.79 6.53 -21.91
N ALA A 141 7.01 7.37 -22.92
CA ALA A 141 8.34 7.49 -23.52
C ALA A 141 9.35 8.14 -22.55
N PRO A 142 10.61 7.65 -22.51
CA PRO A 142 11.70 8.32 -21.81
C PRO A 142 11.94 9.72 -22.38
N SER A 143 12.32 10.67 -21.53
CA SER A 143 12.78 12.00 -21.97
C SER A 143 14.19 11.93 -22.55
N LYS A 144 14.94 10.86 -22.24
CA LYS A 144 16.37 10.69 -22.53
C LYS A 144 17.25 11.75 -21.87
N ASN A 145 16.78 12.36 -20.79
CA ASN A 145 17.48 13.38 -20.03
C ASN A 145 17.41 13.10 -18.52
N PRO A 146 18.46 13.44 -17.76
CA PRO A 146 18.43 13.35 -16.31
C PRO A 146 17.48 14.38 -15.70
N MET A 147 16.88 14.05 -14.55
CA MET A 147 16.36 15.08 -13.66
C MET A 147 17.49 15.93 -13.04
N THR A 148 17.13 17.09 -12.50
CA THR A 148 18.04 17.88 -11.66
C THR A 148 18.35 17.11 -10.37
N PRO A 149 19.64 16.90 -10.02
CA PRO A 149 20.00 16.26 -8.76
C PRO A 149 19.47 16.98 -7.53
N GLY A 150 18.80 16.23 -6.65
CA GLY A 150 18.23 16.71 -5.39
C GLY A 150 16.78 17.21 -5.48
N ASP A 151 16.21 17.31 -6.68
CA ASP A 151 14.80 17.64 -6.86
C ASP A 151 13.90 16.42 -6.56
N GLN A 152 12.60 16.67 -6.37
CA GLN A 152 11.59 15.62 -6.32
C GLN A 152 11.48 14.95 -7.70
N ILE A 153 11.34 13.62 -7.72
CA ILE A 153 10.98 12.91 -8.96
C ILE A 153 9.51 13.20 -9.27
N VAL A 154 9.28 13.95 -10.35
CA VAL A 154 7.95 14.15 -10.94
C VAL A 154 7.97 13.54 -12.33
N ASN A 155 7.18 12.49 -12.56
CA ASN A 155 7.11 11.81 -13.85
C ASN A 155 6.04 12.49 -14.73
N PRO A 156 6.38 13.18 -15.83
CA PRO A 156 5.43 13.81 -16.73
C PRO A 156 4.52 12.83 -17.47
N ASN A 157 4.83 11.54 -17.49
CA ASN A 157 3.97 10.50 -18.06
C ASN A 157 2.92 10.00 -17.05
N VAL A 158 3.03 10.36 -15.76
CA VAL A 158 2.04 10.03 -14.73
C VAL A 158 1.06 11.20 -14.60
N GLN A 159 -0.16 11.00 -15.10
CA GLN A 159 -1.20 12.02 -15.08
C GLN A 159 -2.20 11.82 -13.94
N LEU A 160 -2.60 12.93 -13.30
CA LEU A 160 -3.65 12.93 -12.29
C LEU A 160 -4.96 12.36 -12.84
N ALA A 161 -5.36 12.77 -14.05
CA ALA A 161 -6.61 12.36 -14.68
C ALA A 161 -6.70 10.83 -14.85
N ASP A 162 -5.60 10.18 -15.23
CA ASP A 162 -5.54 8.73 -15.42
C ASP A 162 -5.74 7.99 -14.09
N LEU A 163 -5.07 8.46 -13.03
CA LEU A 163 -5.20 7.88 -11.68
C LEU A 163 -6.60 8.12 -11.08
N GLN A 164 -7.22 9.28 -11.35
CA GLN A 164 -8.61 9.55 -10.94
C GLN A 164 -9.61 8.68 -11.71
N ASN A 165 -9.38 8.47 -13.01
CA ASN A 165 -10.16 7.54 -13.80
C ASN A 165 -10.06 6.13 -13.21
N GLY A 166 -8.85 5.66 -12.91
CA GLY A 166 -8.63 4.37 -12.27
C GLY A 166 -9.34 4.22 -10.92
N LEU A 167 -9.30 5.25 -10.08
CA LEU A 167 -10.04 5.29 -8.82
C LEU A 167 -11.55 5.19 -9.04
N SER A 168 -12.10 5.90 -10.03
CA SER A 168 -13.54 5.91 -10.31
C SER A 168 -14.08 4.55 -10.76
N LEU A 169 -13.26 3.73 -11.43
CA LEU A 169 -13.65 2.39 -11.85
C LEU A 169 -13.99 1.49 -10.66
N LEU A 170 -13.31 1.68 -9.53
CA LEU A 170 -13.53 0.94 -8.30
C LEU A 170 -14.88 1.24 -7.63
N LEU A 171 -15.61 2.29 -8.03
CA LEU A 171 -16.98 2.53 -7.55
C LEU A 171 -17.94 1.38 -7.90
N ASN A 172 -17.60 0.59 -8.92
CA ASN A 172 -18.38 -0.57 -9.35
C ASN A 172 -18.00 -1.85 -8.59
N GLU A 173 -16.93 -1.83 -7.80
CA GLU A 173 -16.37 -3.00 -7.11
C GLU A 173 -16.62 -2.90 -5.60
N GLN A 174 -17.24 -3.91 -5.01
CA GLN A 174 -17.56 -3.92 -3.58
C GLN A 174 -16.52 -4.63 -2.71
N GLU A 175 -15.70 -5.50 -3.31
CA GLU A 175 -14.69 -6.29 -2.61
C GLU A 175 -13.45 -5.51 -2.15
N PRO A 176 -12.96 -4.47 -2.85
CA PRO A 176 -11.77 -3.75 -2.41
C PRO A 176 -11.88 -3.19 -0.99
N THR A 177 -10.89 -3.49 -0.16
CA THR A 177 -10.78 -3.01 1.23
C THR A 177 -9.65 -2.02 1.45
N MET A 178 -8.77 -1.85 0.44
CA MET A 178 -7.68 -0.88 0.47
C MET A 178 -7.51 -0.22 -0.89
N TYR A 179 -7.29 1.09 -0.94
CA TYR A 179 -6.92 1.82 -2.16
C TYR A 179 -5.46 2.26 -2.09
N ILE A 180 -4.70 1.92 -3.14
CA ILE A 180 -3.25 2.13 -3.18
C ILE A 180 -2.88 2.68 -4.55
N CYS A 181 -2.17 3.80 -4.55
CA CYS A 181 -1.64 4.41 -5.76
C CYS A 181 -0.16 4.78 -5.56
N PRO A 182 0.77 3.83 -5.80
CA PRO A 182 2.19 4.05 -5.54
C PRO A 182 2.78 5.22 -6.35
N GLU A 183 2.32 5.38 -7.61
CA GLU A 183 2.71 6.48 -8.49
C GLU A 183 2.16 7.85 -8.09
N ALA A 184 1.24 7.94 -7.12
CA ALA A 184 0.76 9.23 -6.65
C ALA A 184 1.90 10.14 -6.17
N THR A 185 3.01 9.55 -5.69
CA THR A 185 4.22 10.26 -5.26
C THR A 185 5.08 10.81 -6.40
N LEU A 186 4.78 10.43 -7.64
CA LEU A 186 5.42 10.93 -8.87
C LEU A 186 4.64 12.10 -9.49
N LEU A 187 3.50 12.49 -8.91
CA LEU A 187 2.78 13.71 -9.27
C LEU A 187 3.43 14.94 -8.62
N SER A 188 3.06 16.14 -9.09
CA SER A 188 3.28 17.37 -8.32
C SER A 188 2.54 17.31 -6.98
N ILE A 189 3.00 18.10 -6.00
CA ILE A 189 2.38 18.19 -4.65
C ILE A 189 0.87 18.48 -4.75
N ASP A 190 0.47 19.46 -5.57
CA ASP A 190 -0.94 19.85 -5.71
C ASP A 190 -1.80 18.74 -6.32
N ASN A 191 -1.28 18.04 -7.34
CA ASN A 191 -1.99 16.94 -7.98
C ASN A 191 -2.08 15.72 -7.04
N ASN A 192 -1.01 15.41 -6.31
CA ASN A 192 -1.02 14.38 -5.27
C ASN A 192 -2.06 14.69 -4.18
N GLY A 193 -2.10 15.94 -3.69
CA GLY A 193 -3.10 16.41 -2.74
C GLY A 193 -4.53 16.24 -3.24
N THR A 194 -4.78 16.58 -4.51
CA THR A 194 -6.09 16.42 -5.15
C THR A 194 -6.51 14.95 -5.21
N LEU A 195 -5.61 14.04 -5.58
CA LEU A 195 -5.88 12.60 -5.62
C LEU A 195 -6.16 12.04 -4.22
N MET A 196 -5.36 12.41 -3.21
CA MET A 196 -5.55 11.94 -1.83
C MET A 196 -6.93 12.33 -1.30
N GLN A 197 -7.36 13.57 -1.51
CA GLN A 197 -8.68 14.04 -1.07
C GLN A 197 -9.82 13.26 -1.74
N GLN A 198 -9.67 12.90 -3.03
CA GLN A 198 -10.66 12.09 -3.73
C GLN A 198 -10.68 10.64 -3.27
N MET A 199 -9.52 10.04 -3.02
CA MET A 199 -9.43 8.69 -2.43
C MET A 199 -10.13 8.65 -1.07
N LEU A 200 -9.88 9.64 -0.20
CA LEU A 200 -10.54 9.75 1.11
C LEU A 200 -12.06 9.93 0.98
N LEU A 201 -12.50 10.77 0.04
CA LEU A 201 -13.92 10.99 -0.22
C LEU A 201 -14.60 9.69 -0.69
N GLN A 202 -13.99 8.98 -1.63
CA GLN A 202 -14.53 7.71 -2.13
C GLN A 202 -14.57 6.64 -1.04
N CYS A 203 -13.52 6.50 -0.23
CA CYS A 203 -13.53 5.60 0.92
C CYS A 203 -14.66 5.95 1.90
N THR A 204 -14.90 7.24 2.14
CA THR A 204 -15.99 7.72 3.01
C THR A 204 -17.37 7.39 2.44
N GLN A 205 -17.55 7.51 1.12
CA GLN A 205 -18.83 7.22 0.45
C GLN A 205 -19.13 5.74 0.35
N MET A 206 -18.13 4.93 -0.01
CA MET A 206 -18.29 3.49 -0.18
C MET A 206 -18.29 2.75 1.15
N GLN A 207 -17.50 3.24 2.12
CA GLN A 207 -17.30 2.62 3.43
C GLN A 207 -16.82 1.16 3.34
N THR A 208 -16.16 0.77 2.26
CA THR A 208 -15.59 -0.57 2.05
C THR A 208 -14.08 -0.58 2.23
N ALA A 209 -13.41 0.53 1.90
CA ALA A 209 -11.96 0.61 1.81
C ALA A 209 -11.35 1.70 2.70
N VAL A 210 -10.05 1.54 2.98
CA VAL A 210 -9.17 2.61 3.48
C VAL A 210 -8.11 2.96 2.43
N ALA A 211 -7.71 4.22 2.33
CA ALA A 211 -6.61 4.64 1.46
C ALA A 211 -5.27 4.54 2.20
N ILE A 212 -4.26 3.96 1.55
CA ILE A 212 -2.88 3.87 2.07
C ILE A 212 -2.01 4.83 1.29
N PHE A 213 -1.43 5.82 1.97
CA PHE A 213 -0.65 6.89 1.38
C PHE A 213 0.84 6.76 1.68
N ASP A 214 1.63 7.11 0.68
CA ASP A 214 3.06 7.34 0.78
C ASP A 214 3.33 8.85 0.70
N ILE A 215 4.40 9.32 1.34
CA ILE A 215 4.67 10.76 1.48
C ILE A 215 5.73 11.20 0.47
N ILE A 216 5.39 12.21 -0.35
CA ILE A 216 6.36 12.94 -1.19
C ILE A 216 7.48 13.51 -0.29
N GLY A 217 8.74 13.32 -0.70
CA GLY A 217 9.91 13.63 0.12
C GLY A 217 10.41 12.43 0.94
N GLY A 218 9.59 11.41 1.16
CA GLY A 218 9.97 10.17 1.86
C GLY A 218 11.05 9.34 1.16
N ARG A 219 11.27 9.54 -0.14
CA ARG A 219 12.33 8.89 -0.94
C ARG A 219 13.72 9.39 -0.59
N ASN A 220 13.89 10.71 -0.53
CA ASN A 220 15.17 11.40 -0.33
C ASN A 220 15.03 12.48 0.75
N PRO A 221 14.66 12.12 1.98
CA PRO A 221 14.36 13.09 3.02
C PRO A 221 15.61 13.85 3.45
N ASP A 222 15.45 15.16 3.66
CA ASP A 222 16.50 15.96 4.29
C ASP A 222 16.60 15.60 5.78
N PRO A 223 17.77 15.19 6.31
CA PRO A 223 17.89 14.74 7.70
C PRO A 223 17.46 15.77 8.75
N ILE A 224 17.47 17.06 8.40
CA ILE A 224 17.08 18.18 9.26
C ILE A 224 15.71 18.72 8.84
N MET A 225 15.49 18.91 7.54
CA MET A 225 14.33 19.61 6.99
C MET A 225 13.18 18.68 6.57
N TYR A 226 13.27 17.36 6.76
CA TYR A 226 12.15 16.44 6.48
C TYR A 226 10.81 16.85 7.13
N PRO A 227 10.72 17.58 8.27
CA PRO A 227 9.43 18.03 8.79
C PRO A 227 8.65 18.92 7.80
N ASN A 228 9.34 19.58 6.85
CA ASN A 228 8.67 20.36 5.80
C ASN A 228 7.86 19.46 4.85
N ASP A 229 8.37 18.27 4.53
CA ASP A 229 7.66 17.29 3.69
C ASP A 229 6.41 16.77 4.42
N ILE A 230 6.55 16.55 5.74
CA ILE A 230 5.46 16.13 6.63
C ILE A 230 4.38 17.21 6.72
N GLU A 231 4.76 18.47 6.91
CA GLU A 231 3.83 19.60 6.93
C GLU A 231 3.14 19.77 5.57
N THR A 232 3.90 19.66 4.48
CA THR A 232 3.37 19.72 3.11
C THR A 232 2.31 18.64 2.87
N PHE A 233 2.59 17.39 3.27
CA PHE A 233 1.62 16.30 3.20
C PHE A 233 0.36 16.63 4.01
N ARG A 234 0.51 17.06 5.27
CA ARG A 234 -0.61 17.40 6.15
C ARG A 234 -1.47 18.52 5.57
N ASN A 235 -0.87 19.54 4.96
CA ASN A 235 -1.59 20.66 4.36
C ASN A 235 -2.38 20.24 3.11
N ASN A 236 -1.88 19.28 2.33
CA ASN A 236 -2.47 18.87 1.06
C ASN A 236 -3.45 17.69 1.13
N THR A 237 -3.43 16.90 2.20
CA THR A 237 -4.29 15.71 2.37
C THR A 237 -5.77 16.06 2.63
N GLY A 238 -6.10 17.35 2.83
CA GLY A 238 -7.47 17.79 3.15
C GLY A 238 -7.91 17.43 4.58
N SER A 239 -9.19 17.61 4.89
CA SER A 239 -9.73 17.43 6.26
C SER A 239 -10.92 16.46 6.36
N GLN A 240 -11.38 15.92 5.22
CA GLN A 240 -12.52 15.01 5.15
C GLN A 240 -12.05 13.56 5.05
N GLY A 241 -12.79 12.63 5.65
CA GLY A 241 -12.52 11.20 5.54
C GLY A 241 -11.20 10.73 6.16
N LEU A 242 -10.57 11.51 7.05
CA LEU A 242 -9.26 11.19 7.64
C LEU A 242 -9.23 9.82 8.34
N ASN A 243 -10.36 9.40 8.91
CA ASN A 243 -10.52 8.09 9.51
C ASN A 243 -10.40 6.93 8.50
N PHE A 244 -10.62 7.18 7.21
CA PHE A 244 -10.45 6.23 6.12
C PHE A 244 -9.09 6.31 5.42
N GLY A 245 -8.15 7.10 5.93
CA GLY A 245 -6.79 7.17 5.39
C GLY A 245 -5.75 6.70 6.40
N THR A 246 -4.63 6.19 5.90
CA THR A 246 -3.42 5.94 6.70
C THR A 246 -2.19 6.29 5.86
N ALA A 247 -1.12 6.76 6.49
CA ALA A 247 0.10 7.16 5.79
C ALA A 247 1.33 6.56 6.45
N TYR A 248 2.32 6.18 5.63
CA TYR A 248 3.56 5.56 6.07
C TYR A 248 4.78 6.35 5.58
N TYR A 249 5.78 6.49 6.46
CA TYR A 249 7.00 7.23 6.20
C TYR A 249 8.20 6.61 6.94
N PRO A 250 9.42 6.59 6.37
CA PRO A 250 9.79 7.05 5.02
C PRO A 250 9.51 5.99 3.94
N PHE A 251 10.01 6.21 2.72
CA PHE A 251 10.17 5.13 1.75
C PHE A 251 11.09 4.04 2.30
N ILE A 252 11.08 2.86 1.70
CA ILE A 252 11.85 1.70 2.15
C ILE A 252 12.83 1.28 1.06
N GLY A 253 14.08 1.01 1.44
CA GLY A 253 15.04 0.38 0.53
C GLY A 253 14.88 -1.12 0.58
N THR A 254 14.61 -1.72 -0.58
CA THR A 254 14.20 -3.12 -0.71
C THR A 254 15.24 -3.98 -1.45
N THR A 255 14.95 -5.26 -1.60
CA THR A 255 15.67 -6.20 -2.47
C THR A 255 14.78 -6.74 -3.59
N ILE A 256 13.79 -5.96 -4.03
CA ILE A 256 12.81 -6.40 -5.05
C ILE A 256 13.47 -6.52 -6.42
N MET A 257 14.26 -5.53 -6.83
CA MET A 257 15.11 -5.61 -8.00
C MET A 257 16.45 -6.26 -7.64
N GLN A 258 16.92 -7.12 -8.54
CA GLN A 258 18.15 -7.90 -8.42
C GLN A 258 19.22 -7.38 -9.37
N ASN A 259 20.48 -7.82 -9.18
CA ASN A 259 21.61 -7.38 -10.00
C ASN A 259 21.42 -7.59 -11.52
N GLN A 260 20.60 -8.57 -11.92
CA GLN A 260 20.32 -8.88 -13.32
C GLN A 260 19.28 -7.95 -13.97
N ASP A 261 18.56 -7.17 -13.16
CA ASP A 261 17.51 -6.26 -13.65
C ASP A 261 18.08 -4.92 -14.14
N ILE A 262 19.32 -4.60 -13.74
CA ILE A 262 20.05 -3.39 -14.13
C ILE A 262 21.31 -3.78 -14.92
N ASP A 263 21.46 -3.21 -16.11
CA ASP A 263 22.64 -3.39 -16.95
C ASP A 263 23.00 -2.10 -17.71
N TYR A 264 23.95 -2.16 -18.64
CA TYR A 264 24.43 -0.99 -19.38
C TYR A 264 23.33 -0.30 -20.21
N THR A 265 22.25 -1.00 -20.56
CA THR A 265 21.13 -0.41 -21.33
C THR A 265 20.30 0.55 -20.47
N ASN A 266 20.38 0.44 -19.14
CA ASN A 266 19.75 1.38 -18.22
C ASN A 266 20.53 2.70 -18.10
N LEU A 267 21.76 2.79 -18.61
CA LEU A 267 22.60 3.98 -18.49
C LEU A 267 22.50 4.88 -19.72
N PHE A 268 22.42 6.19 -19.49
CA PHE A 268 22.43 7.24 -20.52
C PHE A 268 21.39 7.03 -21.63
N GLY A 269 20.24 6.46 -21.28
CA GLY A 269 19.18 6.10 -22.21
C GLY A 269 19.59 5.12 -23.30
N GLY A 270 20.60 4.29 -23.02
CA GLY A 270 21.19 3.32 -23.94
C GLY A 270 22.38 3.84 -24.74
N ASP A 271 22.81 5.09 -24.52
CA ASP A 271 23.98 5.66 -25.21
C ASP A 271 25.29 5.11 -24.63
N THR A 272 25.80 4.07 -25.27
CA THR A 272 27.05 3.39 -24.89
C THR A 272 28.28 4.27 -25.04
N LYS A 273 28.23 5.35 -25.85
CA LYS A 273 29.38 6.27 -26.01
C LYS A 273 29.58 7.13 -24.78
N GLN A 274 28.50 7.61 -24.16
CA GLN A 274 28.58 8.33 -22.89
C GLN A 274 29.10 7.44 -21.77
N LEU A 275 28.68 6.17 -21.75
CA LEU A 275 29.22 5.19 -20.83
C LEU A 275 30.71 4.96 -21.07
N GLU A 276 31.14 4.75 -22.32
CA GLU A 276 32.54 4.50 -22.67
C GLU A 276 33.45 5.66 -22.23
N ALA A 277 33.01 6.90 -22.42
CA ALA A 277 33.77 8.08 -22.02
C ALA A 277 34.08 8.13 -20.51
N LEU A 278 33.25 7.52 -19.66
CA LEU A 278 33.48 7.41 -18.21
C LEU A 278 34.27 6.17 -17.80
N LEU A 279 34.22 5.09 -18.60
CA LEU A 279 34.86 3.82 -18.28
C LEU A 279 36.24 3.64 -18.91
N ASN A 280 36.51 4.39 -19.99
CA ASN A 280 37.75 4.36 -20.78
C ASN A 280 38.15 5.79 -21.22
N PRO A 281 38.41 6.71 -20.28
CA PRO A 281 38.84 8.07 -20.59
C PRO A 281 40.24 8.09 -21.23
N ALA A 282 40.52 9.10 -22.07
CA ALA A 282 41.81 9.22 -22.75
C ALA A 282 43.02 9.32 -21.79
N ASP A 283 42.81 9.94 -20.62
CA ASP A 283 43.84 10.11 -19.61
C ASP A 283 44.10 8.83 -18.77
N ASN A 284 43.17 7.86 -18.81
CA ASN A 284 43.28 6.60 -18.08
C ASN A 284 42.59 5.45 -18.86
N PRO A 285 43.21 4.96 -19.95
CA PRO A 285 42.57 4.01 -20.84
C PRO A 285 42.43 2.62 -20.21
N ASN A 286 41.31 1.96 -20.49
CA ASN A 286 41.01 0.58 -20.13
C ASN A 286 40.78 -0.27 -21.40
N PRO A 287 41.82 -0.98 -21.89
CA PRO A 287 41.73 -1.77 -23.12
C PRO A 287 40.67 -2.88 -23.08
N SER A 288 40.41 -3.46 -21.90
CA SER A 288 39.38 -4.48 -21.72
C SER A 288 37.99 -3.89 -21.96
N VAL A 289 37.70 -2.71 -21.41
CA VAL A 289 36.45 -1.98 -21.66
C VAL A 289 36.31 -1.63 -23.14
N ALA A 290 37.36 -1.13 -23.80
CA ALA A 290 37.32 -0.79 -25.22
C ALA A 290 36.96 -2.01 -26.10
N SER A 291 37.52 -3.19 -25.79
CA SER A 291 37.18 -4.43 -26.48
C SER A 291 35.72 -4.83 -26.25
N ILE A 292 35.20 -4.69 -25.03
CA ILE A 292 33.81 -5.00 -24.71
C ILE A 292 32.85 -4.02 -25.39
N MET A 293 33.17 -2.72 -25.43
CA MET A 293 32.38 -1.72 -26.13
C MET A 293 32.33 -1.97 -27.64
N THR A 294 33.41 -2.46 -28.24
CA THR A 294 33.42 -2.91 -29.63
C THR A 294 32.42 -4.05 -29.86
N ASN A 295 32.32 -5.00 -28.93
CA ASN A 295 31.34 -6.10 -29.01
C ASN A 295 29.90 -5.60 -28.84
N ILE A 296 29.66 -4.71 -27.89
CA ILE A 296 28.33 -4.10 -27.65
C ILE A 296 27.85 -3.34 -28.89
N ASN A 297 28.74 -2.60 -29.54
CA ASN A 297 28.42 -1.80 -30.73
C ASN A 297 28.42 -2.62 -32.04
N ASN A 298 28.75 -3.92 -31.99
CA ASN A 298 28.75 -4.82 -33.14
C ASN A 298 27.60 -5.83 -33.05
N PRO A 299 26.52 -5.67 -33.85
CA PRO A 299 25.40 -6.60 -33.89
C PRO A 299 25.79 -8.04 -34.26
N SER A 300 26.95 -8.25 -34.91
CA SER A 300 27.45 -9.56 -35.31
C SER A 300 28.27 -10.27 -34.23
N SER A 301 28.45 -9.68 -33.05
CA SER A 301 29.24 -10.28 -31.96
C SER A 301 28.62 -11.55 -31.39
N GLY A 302 27.29 -11.71 -31.50
CA GLY A 302 26.54 -12.85 -30.98
C GLY A 302 26.46 -12.92 -29.45
N LEU A 303 26.99 -11.91 -28.73
CA LEU A 303 26.92 -11.83 -27.28
C LEU A 303 25.62 -11.17 -26.82
N SER A 304 24.97 -11.75 -25.80
CA SER A 304 23.78 -11.18 -25.19
C SER A 304 24.10 -9.95 -24.33
N VAL A 305 23.08 -9.13 -24.05
CA VAL A 305 23.18 -8.00 -23.11
C VAL A 305 23.72 -8.46 -21.76
N THR A 306 23.22 -9.59 -21.24
CA THR A 306 23.69 -10.16 -19.98
C THR A 306 25.18 -10.54 -20.03
N GLN A 307 25.66 -11.13 -21.13
CA GLN A 307 27.07 -11.48 -21.28
C GLN A 307 27.97 -10.24 -21.33
N ASN A 308 27.58 -9.23 -22.10
CA ASN A 308 28.31 -7.97 -22.19
C ASN A 308 28.30 -7.20 -20.84
N ASN A 309 27.17 -7.19 -20.14
CA ASN A 309 27.03 -6.61 -18.81
C ASN A 309 28.00 -7.25 -17.81
N ASN A 310 28.03 -8.58 -17.75
CA ASN A 310 28.93 -9.31 -16.85
C ASN A 310 30.40 -9.07 -17.21
N ALA A 311 30.73 -8.97 -18.50
CA ALA A 311 32.08 -8.60 -18.94
C ALA A 311 32.46 -7.20 -18.46
N LEU A 312 31.57 -6.21 -18.57
CA LEU A 312 31.79 -4.84 -18.07
C LEU A 312 31.96 -4.80 -16.55
N ILE A 313 31.16 -5.53 -15.77
CA ILE A 313 31.27 -5.63 -14.30
C ILE A 313 32.66 -6.12 -13.90
N ASN A 314 33.18 -7.14 -14.60
CA ASN A 314 34.50 -7.70 -14.31
C ASN A 314 35.65 -6.81 -14.80
N ALA A 315 35.47 -6.09 -15.90
CA ALA A 315 36.50 -5.26 -16.51
C ALA A 315 36.63 -3.86 -15.90
N SER A 316 35.59 -3.34 -15.22
CA SER A 316 35.57 -1.98 -14.69
C SER A 316 34.94 -1.88 -13.31
N LYS A 317 35.75 -1.53 -12.31
CA LYS A 317 35.29 -1.22 -10.94
C LYS A 317 34.31 -0.04 -10.95
N THR A 318 34.56 0.98 -11.77
CA THR A 318 33.67 2.14 -11.92
C THR A 318 32.28 1.70 -12.38
N TYR A 319 32.21 0.84 -13.40
CA TYR A 319 30.95 0.30 -13.89
C TYR A 319 30.23 -0.56 -12.84
N SER A 320 30.96 -1.45 -12.16
CA SER A 320 30.40 -2.26 -11.07
C SER A 320 29.79 -1.40 -9.96
N LEU A 321 30.44 -0.28 -9.60
CA LEU A 321 29.89 0.68 -8.65
C LEU A 321 28.65 1.39 -9.21
N MET A 322 28.65 1.83 -10.48
CA MET A 322 27.49 2.46 -11.12
C MET A 322 26.25 1.56 -11.01
N ILE A 323 26.37 0.28 -11.39
CA ILE A 323 25.27 -0.68 -11.31
C ILE A 323 24.79 -0.85 -9.86
N LYS A 324 25.71 -0.93 -8.89
CA LYS A 324 25.36 -1.06 -7.47
C LYS A 324 24.57 0.16 -6.95
N HIS A 325 25.01 1.36 -7.29
CA HIS A 325 24.33 2.60 -6.87
C HIS A 325 22.96 2.75 -7.54
N ILE A 326 22.86 2.45 -8.84
CA ILE A 326 21.58 2.46 -9.58
C ILE A 326 20.61 1.42 -8.99
N LEU A 327 21.08 0.20 -8.73
CA LEU A 327 20.26 -0.85 -8.14
C LEU A 327 19.77 -0.45 -6.74
N PHE A 328 20.62 0.20 -5.94
CA PHE A 328 20.22 0.70 -4.63
C PHE A 328 19.11 1.76 -4.75
N ASP A 329 19.26 2.74 -5.65
CA ASP A 329 18.23 3.76 -5.85
C ASP A 329 16.93 3.17 -6.42
N ALA A 330 17.01 2.31 -7.45
CA ALA A 330 15.84 1.68 -8.07
C ALA A 330 15.04 0.80 -7.07
N ASN A 331 15.70 0.31 -6.01
CA ASN A 331 15.09 -0.45 -4.93
C ASN A 331 14.49 0.40 -3.79
N ILE A 332 14.62 1.72 -3.82
CA ILE A 332 13.87 2.59 -2.91
C ILE A 332 12.42 2.65 -3.40
N LEU A 333 11.48 2.10 -2.63
CA LEU A 333 10.07 1.98 -3.00
C LEU A 333 9.16 2.66 -1.98
N PRO A 334 8.00 3.18 -2.42
CA PRO A 334 6.92 3.54 -1.52
C PRO A 334 6.46 2.31 -0.70
N PRO A 335 6.24 2.44 0.62
CA PRO A 335 5.90 1.31 1.48
C PRO A 335 4.47 0.76 1.30
N SER A 336 3.55 1.50 0.70
CA SER A 336 2.13 1.13 0.62
C SER A 336 1.87 -0.27 0.05
N GLY A 337 2.61 -0.71 -0.97
CA GLY A 337 2.51 -2.06 -1.53
C GLY A 337 2.91 -3.16 -0.54
N GLY A 338 4.03 -2.97 0.17
CA GLY A 338 4.46 -3.90 1.21
C GLY A 338 3.53 -3.89 2.43
N MET A 339 3.02 -2.71 2.80
CA MET A 339 2.03 -2.57 3.88
C MET A 339 0.75 -3.34 3.59
N ALA A 340 0.27 -3.35 2.36
CA ALA A 340 -0.90 -4.14 1.97
C ALA A 340 -0.68 -5.65 2.17
N GLY A 341 0.53 -6.14 1.90
CA GLY A 341 0.90 -7.53 2.12
C GLY A 341 0.97 -7.85 3.61
N VAL A 342 1.61 -6.97 4.40
CA VAL A 342 1.64 -7.11 5.86
C VAL A 342 0.23 -7.10 6.45
N ILE A 343 -0.64 -6.22 5.99
CA ILE A 343 -2.05 -6.18 6.40
C ILE A 343 -2.76 -7.50 6.07
N ALA A 344 -2.59 -8.02 4.85
CA ALA A 344 -3.18 -9.30 4.45
C ALA A 344 -2.68 -10.45 5.33
N THR A 345 -1.38 -10.49 5.63
CA THR A 345 -0.79 -11.50 6.51
C THR A 345 -1.31 -11.37 7.95
N THR A 346 -1.36 -10.17 8.51
CA THR A 346 -1.89 -9.91 9.86
C THR A 346 -3.35 -10.34 9.95
N ASP A 347 -4.18 -9.95 8.99
CA ASP A 347 -5.59 -10.32 8.96
C ASP A 347 -5.80 -11.84 8.92
N ASN A 348 -5.02 -12.55 8.09
CA ASN A 348 -5.13 -14.00 7.94
C ASN A 348 -4.66 -14.77 9.19
N GLN A 349 -3.75 -14.20 9.98
CA GLN A 349 -3.16 -14.86 11.15
C GLN A 349 -3.88 -14.51 12.45
N GLU A 350 -4.25 -13.25 12.62
CA GLU A 350 -4.69 -12.68 13.90
C GLU A 350 -6.04 -11.97 13.80
N GLY A 351 -6.56 -11.75 12.58
CA GLY A 351 -7.81 -11.03 12.33
C GLY A 351 -7.63 -9.52 12.12
N VAL A 352 -8.65 -8.90 11.53
CA VAL A 352 -8.65 -7.47 11.12
C VAL A 352 -8.49 -6.48 12.29
N TRP A 353 -8.76 -6.93 13.52
CA TRP A 353 -8.61 -6.17 14.76
C TRP A 353 -7.17 -6.09 15.26
N GLN A 354 -6.27 -6.89 14.72
CA GLN A 354 -4.86 -6.83 15.06
C GLN A 354 -4.17 -5.67 14.33
N ALA A 355 -3.32 -4.94 15.06
CA ALA A 355 -2.54 -3.86 14.46
C ALA A 355 -1.41 -4.42 13.57
N PRO A 356 -1.28 -3.98 12.30
CA PRO A 356 -0.18 -4.36 11.40
C PRO A 356 1.09 -3.54 11.72
N ALA A 357 1.54 -3.57 12.97
CA ALA A 357 2.71 -2.86 13.48
C ALA A 357 3.53 -3.76 14.42
N ASN A 358 4.74 -3.34 14.79
CA ASN A 358 5.73 -4.16 15.49
C ASN A 358 6.11 -5.43 14.70
N THR A 359 6.10 -5.32 13.37
CA THR A 359 6.53 -6.36 12.44
C THR A 359 7.35 -5.74 11.30
N SER A 360 8.09 -6.57 10.56
CA SER A 360 8.91 -6.15 9.43
C SER A 360 8.16 -6.29 8.10
N ILE A 361 8.56 -5.51 7.11
CA ILE A 361 8.22 -5.76 5.70
C ILE A 361 9.32 -6.67 5.13
N VAL A 362 8.95 -7.83 4.62
CA VAL A 362 9.85 -8.78 3.93
C VAL A 362 10.51 -8.08 2.74
N GLY A 363 11.82 -8.29 2.60
CA GLY A 363 12.62 -7.69 1.54
C GLY A 363 13.12 -6.26 1.82
N VAL A 364 12.78 -5.66 2.97
CA VAL A 364 13.32 -4.35 3.37
C VAL A 364 14.71 -4.47 4.00
N SER A 365 15.68 -3.74 3.44
CA SER A 365 17.08 -3.75 3.84
C SER A 365 17.61 -2.42 4.39
N SER A 366 16.98 -1.30 4.06
CA SER A 366 17.43 0.03 4.49
C SER A 366 16.29 1.05 4.58
N LEU A 367 16.57 2.16 5.26
CA LEU A 367 15.70 3.34 5.31
C LEU A 367 16.48 4.58 4.85
N PRO A 368 15.89 5.45 4.03
CA PRO A 368 16.52 6.73 3.63
C PRO A 368 16.80 7.66 4.82
N ILE A 369 16.00 7.53 5.90
CA ILE A 369 16.21 8.25 7.17
C ILE A 369 15.93 7.31 8.35
N ARG A 370 16.76 7.41 9.38
CA ARG A 370 16.56 6.70 10.66
C ARG A 370 16.00 7.66 11.68
N LEU A 371 14.70 7.57 11.94
CA LEU A 371 14.01 8.44 12.89
C LEU A 371 14.33 8.05 14.33
N SER A 372 14.65 9.03 15.16
CA SER A 372 14.68 8.91 16.62
C SER A 372 13.26 8.85 17.19
N GLU A 373 13.15 8.52 18.48
CA GLU A 373 11.86 8.52 19.18
C GLU A 373 11.22 9.91 19.20
N THR A 374 12.02 10.95 19.47
CA THR A 374 11.54 12.34 19.46
C THR A 374 11.06 12.76 18.07
N GLN A 375 11.78 12.38 17.02
CA GLN A 375 11.40 12.66 15.64
C GLN A 375 10.09 11.96 15.26
N GLN A 376 9.93 10.68 15.65
CA GLN A 376 8.68 9.95 15.46
C GLN A 376 7.50 10.59 16.22
N GLY A 377 7.72 11.10 17.44
CA GLY A 377 6.66 11.70 18.26
C GLY A 377 5.83 12.73 17.50
N SER A 378 6.50 13.60 16.72
CA SER A 378 5.88 14.62 15.88
C SER A 378 5.16 14.08 14.64
N LEU A 379 5.50 12.89 14.16
CA LEU A 379 4.73 12.19 13.12
C LEU A 379 3.45 11.60 13.70
N ASN A 380 3.55 11.07 14.91
CA ASN A 380 2.49 10.31 15.56
C ASN A 380 1.38 11.21 16.09
N VAL A 381 1.72 12.29 16.80
CA VAL A 381 0.75 13.27 17.32
C VAL A 381 1.09 14.64 16.78
N ASP A 382 0.13 15.26 16.11
CA ASP A 382 0.25 16.63 15.63
C ASP A 382 -0.85 17.49 16.26
N ALA A 383 -0.43 18.54 16.98
CA ALA A 383 -1.35 19.38 17.72
C ALA A 383 -2.16 20.34 16.82
N VAL A 384 -1.70 20.58 15.58
CA VAL A 384 -2.28 21.58 14.68
C VAL A 384 -3.26 20.93 13.71
N SER A 385 -2.79 20.00 12.89
CA SER A 385 -3.60 19.30 11.90
C SER A 385 -4.38 18.12 12.46
N GLY A 386 -3.91 17.53 13.57
CA GLY A 386 -4.42 16.27 14.10
C GLY A 386 -4.08 15.03 13.29
N LYS A 387 -3.28 15.16 12.23
CA LYS A 387 -2.99 14.08 11.27
C LYS A 387 -1.76 13.26 11.66
N SER A 388 -2.00 12.00 11.98
CA SER A 388 -0.94 11.03 12.28
C SER A 388 -0.31 10.46 11.01
N ILE A 389 0.98 10.14 11.12
CA ILE A 389 1.76 9.42 10.11
C ILE A 389 2.48 8.27 10.83
N ASN A 390 2.41 7.08 10.26
CA ASN A 390 3.02 5.88 10.81
C ASN A 390 4.48 5.79 10.39
N ALA A 391 5.39 5.74 11.36
CA ALA A 391 6.80 5.65 11.08
C ALA A 391 7.22 4.19 10.81
N ILE A 392 8.08 3.99 9.83
CA ILE A 392 8.89 2.78 9.66
C ILE A 392 10.28 3.10 10.22
N ARG A 393 10.73 2.32 11.21
CA ARG A 393 11.93 2.66 12.01
C ARG A 393 12.91 1.53 12.10
N PHE A 394 14.18 1.89 12.18
CA PHE A 394 15.26 0.97 12.48
C PHE A 394 15.51 0.89 13.99
N PHE A 395 15.59 -0.33 14.51
CA PHE A 395 15.90 -0.65 15.89
C PHE A 395 17.13 -1.55 15.94
N ASN A 396 18.12 -1.18 16.77
CA ASN A 396 19.29 -2.02 17.00
C ASN A 396 18.87 -3.39 17.56
N GLY A 397 19.24 -4.47 16.88
CA GLY A 397 18.93 -5.84 17.27
C GLY A 397 17.55 -6.36 16.82
N LEU A 398 16.61 -5.49 16.44
CA LEU A 398 15.28 -5.88 15.94
C LEU A 398 15.09 -5.62 14.44
N GLY A 399 15.96 -4.83 13.81
CA GLY A 399 15.88 -4.52 12.39
C GLY A 399 14.91 -3.39 12.09
N ILE A 400 14.27 -3.43 10.92
CA ILE A 400 13.36 -2.39 10.44
C ILE A 400 11.92 -2.83 10.72
N LEU A 401 11.21 -2.06 11.56
CA LEU A 401 9.86 -2.35 11.97
C LEU A 401 8.89 -1.26 11.52
N ILE A 402 7.69 -1.68 11.13
CA ILE A 402 6.53 -0.80 11.07
C ILE A 402 6.17 -0.42 12.50
N TRP A 403 6.20 0.87 12.81
CA TRP A 403 6.13 1.37 14.17
C TRP A 403 5.00 2.41 14.35
N GLY A 404 3.84 2.07 13.79
CA GLY A 404 2.58 2.81 13.92
C GLY A 404 1.44 2.12 13.18
N ALA A 405 0.22 2.23 13.71
CA ALA A 405 -1.00 1.70 13.10
C ALA A 405 -2.18 2.68 13.27
N ARG A 406 -1.93 3.98 13.09
CA ARG A 406 -2.94 5.04 13.15
C ARG A 406 -3.56 5.33 11.78
N THR A 407 -4.78 5.82 11.79
CA THR A 407 -5.39 6.51 10.64
C THR A 407 -4.86 7.95 10.58
N LEU A 408 -5.26 8.71 9.56
CA LEU A 408 -4.99 10.15 9.52
C LEU A 408 -5.84 10.92 10.55
N ASP A 409 -6.87 10.33 11.15
CA ASP A 409 -7.68 10.95 12.21
C ASP A 409 -7.04 10.71 13.59
N GLY A 410 -5.78 11.14 13.72
CA GLY A 410 -4.87 10.78 14.81
C GLY A 410 -5.33 11.22 16.20
N ASN A 411 -5.98 12.38 16.29
CA ASN A 411 -6.44 12.93 17.57
C ASN A 411 -7.83 12.41 17.98
N SER A 412 -8.53 11.69 17.10
CA SER A 412 -9.84 11.11 17.40
C SER A 412 -9.77 10.13 18.56
N GLN A 413 -10.83 10.08 19.35
CA GLN A 413 -10.97 9.05 20.38
C GLN A 413 -11.59 7.77 19.81
N ASP A 414 -12.27 7.84 18.67
CA ASP A 414 -12.98 6.70 18.08
C ASP A 414 -12.21 6.07 16.93
N TRP A 415 -11.63 6.90 16.06
CA TRP A 415 -11.09 6.46 14.77
C TRP A 415 -9.57 6.56 14.63
N ARG A 416 -8.85 6.81 15.73
CA ARG A 416 -7.39 6.97 15.74
C ARG A 416 -6.65 5.77 15.14
N TYR A 417 -7.12 4.56 15.37
CA TYR A 417 -6.38 3.34 15.03
C TYR A 417 -6.93 2.67 13.77
N LEU A 418 -6.01 2.30 12.87
CA LEU A 418 -6.28 1.56 11.64
C LEU A 418 -7.07 0.25 11.91
N PRO A 419 -6.66 -0.64 12.84
CA PRO A 419 -7.43 -1.86 13.12
C PRO A 419 -8.85 -1.57 13.61
N VAL A 420 -9.07 -0.48 14.37
CA VAL A 420 -10.41 -0.11 14.84
C VAL A 420 -11.32 0.28 13.69
N ARG A 421 -10.84 1.15 12.78
CA ARG A 421 -11.61 1.53 11.58
C ARG A 421 -11.89 0.32 10.69
N ARG A 422 -10.87 -0.50 10.41
CA ARG A 422 -11.00 -1.67 9.53
C ARG A 422 -11.93 -2.73 10.13
N THR A 423 -11.84 -2.99 11.43
CA THR A 423 -12.75 -3.90 12.14
C THR A 423 -14.19 -3.41 12.04
N MET A 424 -14.43 -2.12 12.31
CA MET A 424 -15.79 -1.58 12.21
C MET A 424 -16.34 -1.72 10.78
N THR A 425 -15.54 -1.36 9.77
CA THR A 425 -15.91 -1.51 8.36
C THR A 425 -16.24 -2.96 8.01
N PHE A 426 -15.43 -3.92 8.45
CA PHE A 426 -15.67 -5.35 8.26
C PHE A 426 -17.00 -5.81 8.88
N LEU A 427 -17.30 -5.39 10.11
CA LEU A 427 -18.55 -5.72 10.80
C LEU A 427 -19.76 -5.08 10.10
N GLU A 428 -19.66 -3.80 9.74
CA GLU A 428 -20.71 -3.04 9.04
C GLU A 428 -21.06 -3.70 7.70
N GLN A 429 -20.06 -4.00 6.86
CA GLN A 429 -20.29 -4.58 5.54
C GLN A 429 -20.81 -6.03 5.62
N SER A 430 -20.29 -6.84 6.55
CA SER A 430 -20.78 -8.21 6.77
C SER A 430 -22.25 -8.21 7.20
N CYS A 431 -22.61 -7.37 8.17
CA CYS A 431 -24.00 -7.26 8.63
C CYS A 431 -24.92 -6.69 7.53
N LYS A 432 -24.46 -5.69 6.76
CA LYS A 432 -25.21 -5.11 5.65
C LYS A 432 -25.51 -6.15 4.57
N LEU A 433 -24.51 -6.93 4.17
CA LEU A 433 -24.68 -7.97 3.16
C LEU A 433 -25.67 -9.04 3.63
N ALA A 434 -25.57 -9.48 4.88
CA ALA A 434 -26.48 -10.47 5.44
C ALA A 434 -27.92 -9.95 5.61
N ALA A 435 -28.08 -8.67 5.96
CA ALA A 435 -29.38 -8.04 6.10
C ALA A 435 -30.17 -7.92 4.78
N ASN A 436 -29.49 -7.97 3.62
CA ASN A 436 -30.16 -7.95 2.30
C ASN A 436 -31.18 -9.08 2.13
N ALA A 437 -30.95 -10.24 2.78
CA ALA A 437 -31.87 -11.37 2.70
C ALA A 437 -33.25 -11.11 3.35
N TYR A 438 -33.41 -10.01 4.10
CA TYR A 438 -34.67 -9.60 4.70
C TYR A 438 -35.36 -8.44 3.98
N VAL A 439 -34.81 -7.97 2.86
CA VAL A 439 -35.46 -6.94 2.06
C VAL A 439 -36.72 -7.54 1.43
N PHE A 440 -37.86 -6.84 1.58
CA PHE A 440 -39.20 -7.29 1.19
C PHE A 440 -39.82 -8.41 2.04
N GLU A 441 -39.17 -8.83 3.13
CA GLU A 441 -39.82 -9.69 4.13
C GLU A 441 -40.88 -8.92 4.93
N PRO A 442 -41.89 -9.60 5.51
CA PRO A 442 -42.85 -8.96 6.40
C PRO A 442 -42.16 -8.20 7.54
N ASN A 443 -42.46 -6.91 7.71
CA ASN A 443 -41.90 -6.07 8.78
C ASN A 443 -42.63 -6.36 10.12
N ASP A 444 -42.40 -7.55 10.67
CA ASP A 444 -43.02 -8.03 11.90
C ASP A 444 -42.00 -8.54 12.93
N LYS A 445 -42.49 -8.88 14.12
CA LYS A 445 -41.65 -9.36 15.23
C LYS A 445 -40.81 -10.59 14.86
N ASN A 446 -41.31 -11.49 14.00
CA ASN A 446 -40.58 -12.69 13.65
C ASN A 446 -39.32 -12.34 12.84
N THR A 447 -39.46 -11.44 11.86
CA THR A 447 -38.32 -10.94 11.06
C THR A 447 -37.30 -10.20 11.95
N TRP A 448 -37.76 -9.38 12.89
CA TRP A 448 -36.87 -8.65 13.81
C TRP A 448 -36.06 -9.60 14.71
N GLU A 449 -36.69 -10.63 15.27
CA GLU A 449 -35.99 -11.63 16.08
C GLU A 449 -34.99 -12.44 15.22
N ALA A 450 -35.34 -12.77 13.97
CA ALA A 450 -34.45 -13.47 13.06
C ALA A 450 -33.18 -12.65 12.74
N VAL A 451 -33.33 -11.36 12.43
CA VAL A 451 -32.21 -10.43 12.19
C VAL A 451 -31.33 -10.30 13.43
N LYS A 452 -31.93 -10.14 14.61
CA LYS A 452 -31.18 -10.06 15.88
C LYS A 452 -30.38 -11.33 16.14
N ALA A 453 -30.99 -12.50 15.94
CA ALA A 453 -30.34 -13.79 16.17
C ALA A 453 -29.16 -14.01 15.20
N MET A 454 -29.36 -13.71 13.91
CA MET A 454 -28.31 -13.76 12.88
C MET A 454 -27.09 -12.91 13.28
N ILE A 455 -27.31 -11.61 13.50
CA ILE A 455 -26.22 -10.67 13.79
C ILE A 455 -25.57 -11.01 15.14
N GLY A 456 -26.38 -11.38 16.15
CA GLY A 456 -25.88 -11.77 17.46
C GLY A 456 -24.99 -13.02 17.41
N SER A 457 -25.32 -14.02 16.58
CA SER A 457 -24.50 -15.21 16.39
C SER A 457 -23.16 -14.87 15.74
N PHE A 458 -23.16 -13.99 14.74
CA PHE A 458 -21.95 -13.50 14.09
C PHE A 458 -21.02 -12.78 15.07
N LEU A 459 -21.53 -11.78 15.80
CA LEU A 459 -20.75 -11.01 16.76
C LEU A 459 -20.25 -11.87 17.93
N THR A 460 -21.00 -12.91 18.32
CA THR A 460 -20.53 -13.91 19.28
C THR A 460 -19.29 -14.65 18.78
N THR A 461 -19.23 -14.95 17.48
CA THR A 461 -18.08 -15.61 16.85
C THR A 461 -16.87 -14.69 16.88
N ILE A 462 -17.03 -13.45 16.41
CA ILE A 462 -15.95 -12.44 16.43
C ILE A 462 -15.44 -12.17 17.85
N TRP A 463 -16.33 -12.12 18.85
CA TRP A 463 -15.93 -11.99 20.26
C TRP A 463 -15.10 -13.18 20.74
N LYS A 464 -15.49 -14.41 20.41
CA LYS A 464 -14.74 -15.63 20.77
C LYS A 464 -13.37 -15.69 20.09
N GLU A 465 -13.23 -15.10 18.91
CA GLU A 465 -11.96 -14.95 18.18
C GLU A 465 -11.09 -13.81 18.73
N GLY A 466 -11.60 -13.02 19.68
CA GLY A 466 -10.85 -11.93 20.32
C GLY A 466 -11.00 -10.57 19.62
N GLY A 467 -11.86 -10.44 18.61
CA GLY A 467 -12.07 -9.17 17.91
C GLY A 467 -12.88 -8.11 18.66
N LEU A 468 -13.64 -8.55 19.67
CA LEU A 468 -14.42 -7.67 20.55
C LEU A 468 -13.97 -7.81 22.01
N GLN A 469 -14.00 -6.70 22.74
CA GLN A 469 -13.60 -6.63 24.15
C GLN A 469 -14.81 -6.85 25.07
N GLY A 470 -14.71 -7.78 26.01
CA GLY A 470 -15.72 -7.98 27.06
C GLY A 470 -15.53 -9.32 27.76
N ALA A 471 -15.82 -9.37 29.07
CA ALA A 471 -15.75 -10.62 29.84
C ALA A 471 -16.89 -11.58 29.45
N SER A 472 -18.02 -11.03 28.99
CA SER A 472 -19.15 -11.75 28.44
C SER A 472 -19.58 -11.15 27.09
N ALA A 473 -20.36 -11.90 26.31
CA ALA A 473 -20.90 -11.41 25.03
C ALA A 473 -21.74 -10.13 25.20
N SER A 474 -22.48 -10.00 26.31
CA SER A 474 -23.28 -8.80 26.63
C SER A 474 -22.44 -7.57 26.99
N ASP A 475 -21.21 -7.76 27.45
CA ASP A 475 -20.26 -6.64 27.64
C ASP A 475 -19.63 -6.23 26.31
N ALA A 476 -19.50 -7.18 25.38
CA ALA A 476 -18.82 -6.99 24.10
C ALA A 476 -19.71 -6.37 23.02
N PHE A 477 -20.99 -6.74 22.95
CA PHE A 477 -21.91 -6.19 21.96
C PHE A 477 -23.38 -6.24 22.40
N SER A 478 -24.22 -5.47 21.71
CA SER A 478 -25.69 -5.61 21.78
C SER A 478 -26.33 -5.36 20.40
N VAL A 479 -27.42 -6.10 20.14
CA VAL A 479 -28.21 -5.98 18.91
C VAL A 479 -29.67 -5.73 19.30
N ALA A 480 -30.23 -4.60 18.85
CA ALA A 480 -31.60 -4.21 19.13
C ALA A 480 -32.38 -4.00 17.83
N CYS A 481 -33.61 -4.52 17.80
CA CYS A 481 -34.58 -4.32 16.73
C CYS A 481 -35.99 -4.56 17.29
N GLY A 482 -36.87 -3.56 17.18
CA GLY A 482 -38.29 -3.72 17.53
C GLY A 482 -39.06 -2.42 17.75
N LEU A 483 -40.39 -2.51 17.71
CA LEU A 483 -41.32 -1.41 18.03
C LEU A 483 -41.15 -0.95 19.49
N GLY A 484 -41.01 0.35 19.69
CA GLY A 484 -40.76 0.95 21.00
C GLY A 484 -39.32 0.74 21.52
N THR A 485 -38.45 0.08 20.74
CA THR A 485 -37.03 -0.07 21.05
C THR A 485 -36.17 0.72 20.05
N THR A 486 -36.23 0.34 18.77
CA THR A 486 -35.49 1.00 17.68
C THR A 486 -36.39 1.66 16.64
N MET A 487 -37.68 1.31 16.64
CA MET A 487 -38.66 1.77 15.66
C MET A 487 -39.90 2.35 16.34
N THR A 488 -40.51 3.33 15.69
CA THR A 488 -41.86 3.82 16.01
C THR A 488 -42.92 3.15 15.13
N SER A 489 -44.21 3.35 15.43
CA SER A 489 -45.29 2.88 14.56
C SER A 489 -45.24 3.53 13.17
N GLU A 490 -44.76 4.77 13.09
CA GLU A 490 -44.59 5.50 11.82
C GLU A 490 -43.45 4.90 10.99
N ASP A 491 -42.35 4.47 11.63
CA ASP A 491 -41.27 3.75 10.94
C ASP A 491 -41.81 2.50 10.25
N ILE A 492 -42.64 1.71 10.95
CA ILE A 492 -43.24 0.49 10.39
C ILE A 492 -44.19 0.82 9.24
N LEU A 493 -45.04 1.85 9.39
CA LEU A 493 -45.99 2.28 8.36
C LEU A 493 -45.26 2.73 7.08
N ASN A 494 -44.11 3.39 7.24
CA ASN A 494 -43.24 3.83 6.15
C ASN A 494 -42.30 2.72 5.63
N GLY A 495 -42.41 1.49 6.17
CA GLY A 495 -41.64 0.34 5.71
C GLY A 495 -40.20 0.26 6.21
N PHE A 496 -39.82 1.05 7.21
CA PHE A 496 -38.48 1.00 7.80
C PHE A 496 -38.34 -0.13 8.83
N MET A 497 -37.25 -0.89 8.72
CA MET A 497 -36.76 -1.78 9.76
C MET A 497 -35.43 -1.25 10.29
N LYS A 498 -35.40 -0.72 11.52
CA LYS A 498 -34.19 -0.15 12.13
C LYS A 498 -33.54 -1.13 13.09
N VAL A 499 -32.29 -1.48 12.80
CA VAL A 499 -31.45 -2.34 13.65
C VAL A 499 -30.34 -1.48 14.25
N THR A 500 -30.18 -1.54 15.57
CA THR A 500 -29.08 -0.86 16.27
C THR A 500 -28.09 -1.90 16.77
N ILE A 501 -26.84 -1.78 16.33
CA ILE A 501 -25.74 -2.66 16.72
C ILE A 501 -24.74 -1.81 17.49
N LYS A 502 -24.32 -2.28 18.67
CA LYS A 502 -23.25 -1.67 19.47
C LYS A 502 -22.17 -2.71 19.69
N VAL A 503 -20.91 -2.34 19.52
CA VAL A 503 -19.76 -3.23 19.69
C VAL A 503 -18.65 -2.51 20.46
N ALA A 504 -17.95 -3.26 21.32
CA ALA A 504 -16.75 -2.82 22.02
C ALA A 504 -15.52 -3.37 21.28
N ILE A 505 -14.89 -2.54 20.45
CA ILE A 505 -13.74 -2.96 19.62
C ILE A 505 -12.45 -2.96 20.45
N VAL A 506 -11.61 -3.98 20.26
CA VAL A 506 -10.27 -4.05 20.85
C VAL A 506 -9.40 -2.91 20.32
N ARG A 507 -8.65 -2.27 21.23
CA ARG A 507 -7.72 -1.18 20.90
C ARG A 507 -6.28 -1.62 21.14
N PRO A 508 -5.32 -1.21 20.28
CA PRO A 508 -3.92 -1.56 20.48
C PRO A 508 -3.32 -0.86 21.71
N ALA A 509 -2.46 -1.57 22.43
CA ALA A 509 -1.64 -1.00 23.50
C ALA A 509 -0.40 -0.32 22.91
N GLU A 510 -0.52 0.95 22.55
CA GLU A 510 0.56 1.73 21.95
C GLU A 510 1.63 2.19 22.97
N PHE A 511 1.23 2.44 24.21
CA PHE A 511 2.11 2.95 25.26
C PHE A 511 2.11 2.01 26.47
N ILE A 512 3.30 1.62 26.95
CA ILE A 512 3.49 0.85 28.17
C ILE A 512 4.29 1.69 29.16
N VAL A 513 3.69 2.03 30.30
CA VAL A 513 4.33 2.84 31.35
C VAL A 513 4.65 1.94 32.54
N LEU A 514 5.95 1.75 32.84
CA LEU A 514 6.42 1.00 33.99
C LEU A 514 6.72 1.98 35.14
N THR A 515 5.95 1.87 36.23
CA THR A 515 6.16 2.67 37.44
C THR A 515 6.89 1.83 38.48
N PHE A 516 8.13 2.20 38.80
CA PHE A 516 8.92 1.57 39.86
C PHE A 516 8.72 2.31 41.18
N GLN A 517 8.46 1.54 42.25
CA GLN A 517 8.41 2.04 43.62
C GLN A 517 9.26 1.14 44.52
N GLN A 518 10.09 1.74 45.36
CA GLN A 518 10.84 1.00 46.36
C GLN A 518 9.91 0.61 47.50
N GLN A 519 9.68 -0.68 47.69
CA GLN A 519 8.93 -1.19 48.83
C GLN A 519 9.86 -1.27 50.05
N MET A 520 9.40 -0.80 51.21
CA MET A 520 10.11 -1.01 52.48
C MET A 520 10.18 -2.51 52.78
N ALA A 521 11.34 -2.98 53.22
CA ALA A 521 11.51 -4.36 53.66
C ALA A 521 10.50 -4.65 54.79
N THR A 522 9.58 -5.59 54.54
CA THR A 522 8.78 -6.17 55.62
C THR A 522 9.70 -7.07 56.43
N SER A 523 9.73 -6.88 57.75
CA SER A 523 10.45 -7.76 58.68
C SER A 523 10.11 -9.22 58.37
N SER A 524 11.14 -10.03 58.17
CA SER A 524 11.08 -11.45 57.77
C SER A 524 10.31 -12.34 58.74
#